data_AF-A0A925X4A7-F1
#
_entry.id   AF-A0A925X4A7-F1
#
_cell.length_a   1.000
_cell.length_b   1.000
_cell.length_c   1.000
_cell.angle_alpha   90.00
_cell.angle_beta   90.00
_cell.angle_gamma   90.00
#
_symmetry.space_group_name_H-M   'P 1'
#
loop_
_entity.id
_entity.type
_entity.pdbx_description
1 polymer ?
#
loop_
_entity_poly.entity_id
_entity_poly.type
_entity_poly.pdbx_seq_one_letter_code
_entity_poly.pdbx_strand_id
1 'polypeptide(L)'
;MNLKLKSRLDQSFSLTHDLVAHLDEAALGLDLPKLPSNRIAAQLWCIVGARESYLNAIEAGGWKGFSCSLATPRVKQSVLAALEATHHRLGELDSVDLNDAQVDLAFALLEHEVQHHGQLIRFVYANALTFPKSWNERYTV
;
A
#
# COMPACT_ATOMS: atom_id res chain seq x y z
N MET A 1 12.46 9.19 12.25
CA MET A 1 11.03 8.84 12.50
C MET A 1 10.94 7.98 13.76
N ASN A 2 9.83 8.00 14.52
CA ASN A 2 9.63 7.05 15.62
C ASN A 2 9.81 5.60 15.12
N LEU A 3 10.75 4.86 15.71
CA LEU A 3 11.13 3.51 15.26
C LEU A 3 9.95 2.54 15.20
N LYS A 4 8.98 2.68 16.11
CA LYS A 4 7.80 1.83 16.12
C LYS A 4 6.86 2.15 14.97
N LEU A 5 6.61 3.43 14.69
CA LEU A 5 5.79 3.86 13.56
C LEU A 5 6.41 3.41 12.24
N LYS A 6 7.72 3.62 12.07
CA LYS A 6 8.46 3.13 10.90
C LYS A 6 8.27 1.63 10.70
N SER A 7 8.53 0.84 11.74
CA SER A 7 8.38 -0.61 11.70
C SER A 7 6.96 -1.04 11.32
N ARG A 8 5.92 -0.27 11.71
CA ARG A 8 4.54 -0.55 11.28
C ARG A 8 4.30 -0.22 9.81
N LEU A 9 4.85 0.89 9.30
CA LEU A 9 4.79 1.23 7.89
C LEU A 9 5.53 0.21 7.03
N ASP A 10 6.78 -0.14 7.39
CA ASP A 10 7.57 -1.16 6.68
C ASP A 10 6.82 -2.51 6.63
N GLN A 11 6.24 -2.92 7.76
CA GLN A 11 5.43 -4.14 7.83
C GLN A 11 4.20 -4.05 6.92
N SER A 12 3.47 -2.92 6.93
CA SER A 12 2.33 -2.74 6.02
C SER A 12 2.75 -2.75 4.56
N PHE A 13 3.87 -2.12 4.23
CA PHE A 13 4.34 -2.02 2.86
C PHE A 13 4.74 -3.37 2.29
N SER A 14 5.41 -4.17 3.12
CA SER A 14 5.80 -5.55 2.80
C SER A 14 4.59 -6.44 2.57
N LEU A 15 3.54 -6.31 3.40
CA LEU A 15 2.30 -7.07 3.21
C LEU A 15 1.67 -6.78 1.84
N THR A 16 1.54 -5.52 1.44
CA THR A 16 1.00 -5.21 0.11
C THR A 16 1.84 -5.84 -1.01
N HIS A 17 3.17 -5.75 -0.91
CA HIS A 17 4.09 -6.33 -1.88
C HIS A 17 3.92 -7.85 -1.96
N ASP A 18 3.94 -8.55 -0.82
CA ASP A 18 3.77 -10.00 -0.74
C ASP A 18 2.46 -10.46 -1.37
N LEU A 19 1.36 -9.73 -1.16
CA LEU A 19 0.08 -10.05 -1.79
C LEU A 19 0.17 -9.93 -3.30
N VAL A 20 0.68 -8.82 -3.83
CA VAL A 20 0.80 -8.62 -5.28
C VAL A 20 1.76 -9.63 -5.90
N ALA A 21 2.86 -9.96 -5.22
CA ALA A 21 3.81 -10.97 -5.65
C ALA A 21 3.17 -12.37 -5.72
N HIS A 22 2.28 -12.70 -4.77
CA HIS A 22 1.54 -13.95 -4.71
C HIS A 22 0.43 -14.08 -5.75
N LEU A 23 -0.29 -13.00 -6.04
CA LEU A 23 -1.41 -13.01 -6.99
C LEU A 23 -0.95 -13.17 -8.45
N ASP A 24 -1.66 -13.97 -9.24
CA ASP A 24 -1.48 -13.97 -10.70
C ASP A 24 -1.86 -12.61 -11.31
N GLU A 25 -1.22 -12.22 -12.41
CA GLU A 25 -1.48 -10.92 -13.05
C GLU A 25 -2.95 -10.76 -13.47
N ALA A 26 -3.59 -11.85 -13.92
CA ALA A 26 -5.01 -11.84 -14.27
C ALA A 26 -5.91 -11.42 -13.08
N ALA A 27 -5.49 -11.71 -11.84
CA ALA A 27 -6.24 -11.34 -10.65
C ALA A 27 -6.35 -9.81 -10.48
N LEU A 28 -5.40 -9.02 -11.00
CA LEU A 28 -5.45 -7.56 -10.94
C LEU A 28 -6.69 -6.98 -11.65
N GLY A 29 -7.24 -7.72 -12.61
CA GLY A 29 -8.46 -7.37 -13.34
C GLY A 29 -9.77 -7.64 -12.59
N LEU A 30 -9.73 -8.38 -11.48
CA LEU A 30 -10.92 -8.82 -10.75
C LEU A 30 -11.56 -7.68 -9.96
N ASP A 31 -12.88 -7.75 -9.82
CA ASP A 31 -13.69 -6.86 -9.00
C ASP A 31 -14.47 -7.63 -7.91
N LEU A 32 -15.37 -6.95 -7.19
CA LEU A 32 -16.43 -7.60 -6.43
C LEU A 32 -17.73 -7.47 -7.23
N PRO A 33 -18.21 -8.52 -7.91
CA PRO A 33 -19.39 -8.44 -8.74
C PRO A 33 -20.59 -7.92 -7.97
N LYS A 34 -21.33 -6.97 -8.58
CA LYS A 34 -22.56 -6.36 -8.03
C LYS A 34 -22.35 -5.49 -6.78
N LEU A 35 -21.11 -5.18 -6.41
CA LEU A 35 -20.80 -4.20 -5.37
C LEU A 35 -20.18 -2.94 -5.99
N PRO A 36 -20.44 -1.74 -5.43
CA PRO A 36 -19.82 -0.50 -5.89
C PRO A 36 -18.34 -0.47 -5.45
N SER A 37 -17.51 -1.26 -6.10
CA SER A 37 -16.09 -1.42 -5.78
C SER A 37 -15.23 -1.28 -7.04
N ASN A 38 -14.06 -0.68 -6.86
CA ASN A 38 -13.03 -0.66 -7.88
C ASN A 38 -12.34 -2.03 -7.97
N ARG A 39 -11.78 -2.35 -9.13
CA ARG A 39 -10.95 -3.56 -9.33
C ARG A 39 -9.72 -3.57 -8.43
N ILE A 40 -9.13 -4.74 -8.21
CA ILE A 40 -7.87 -4.91 -7.47
C ILE A 40 -6.78 -3.94 -8.00
N ALA A 41 -6.60 -3.84 -9.33
CA ALA A 41 -5.66 -2.89 -9.94
C ALA A 41 -5.88 -1.43 -9.49
N ALA A 42 -7.13 -0.98 -9.38
CA ALA A 42 -7.43 0.39 -8.97
C ALA A 42 -7.24 0.60 -7.46
N GLN A 43 -7.39 -0.44 -6.64
CA GLN A 43 -6.97 -0.41 -5.24
C GLN A 43 -5.45 -0.20 -5.13
N LEU A 44 -4.68 -0.97 -5.90
CA LEU A 44 -3.21 -0.89 -5.91
C LEU A 44 -2.72 0.47 -6.44
N TRP A 45 -3.39 1.05 -7.42
CA TRP A 45 -3.15 2.41 -7.86
C TRP A 45 -3.36 3.44 -6.75
N CYS A 46 -4.42 3.28 -5.95
CA CYS A 46 -4.69 4.14 -4.80
C CYS A 46 -3.63 3.99 -3.71
N ILE A 47 -3.21 2.75 -3.43
CA ILE A 47 -2.13 2.47 -2.47
C ILE A 47 -0.83 3.15 -2.90
N VAL A 48 -0.36 2.91 -4.12
CA VAL A 48 0.88 3.53 -4.64
C VAL A 48 0.77 5.05 -4.60
N GLY A 49 -0.35 5.60 -5.07
CA GLY A 49 -0.55 7.04 -5.08
C GLY A 49 -0.55 7.65 -3.67
N ALA A 50 -1.17 6.98 -2.70
CA ALA A 50 -1.12 7.40 -1.31
C ALA A 50 0.31 7.36 -0.77
N ARG A 51 1.06 6.26 -0.97
CA ARG A 51 2.46 6.19 -0.54
C ARG A 51 3.27 7.35 -1.08
N GLU A 52 3.22 7.60 -2.38
CA GLU A 52 3.97 8.70 -3.00
C GLU A 52 3.53 10.06 -2.48
N SER A 53 2.23 10.31 -2.37
CA SER A 53 1.68 11.58 -1.92
C SER A 53 2.02 11.88 -0.46
N TYR A 54 1.89 10.88 0.42
CA TYR A 54 2.20 11.03 1.84
C TYR A 54 3.71 11.10 2.08
N LEU A 55 4.54 10.31 1.38
CA LEU A 55 6.00 10.42 1.49
C LEU A 55 6.48 11.81 1.05
N ASN A 56 5.97 12.34 -0.07
CA ASN A 56 6.25 13.72 -0.50
C ASN A 56 5.81 14.74 0.56
N ALA A 57 4.65 14.53 1.19
CA ALA A 57 4.15 15.42 2.23
C ALA A 57 4.98 15.37 3.51
N ILE A 58 5.44 14.18 3.91
CA ILE A 58 6.33 13.99 5.06
C ILE A 58 7.66 14.70 4.81
N GLU A 59 8.28 14.48 3.64
CA GLU A 59 9.53 15.13 3.25
C GLU A 59 9.40 16.67 3.23
N ALA A 60 8.28 17.19 2.72
CA ALA A 60 8.03 18.62 2.60
C ALA A 60 7.47 19.29 3.87
N GLY A 61 7.11 18.51 4.90
CA GLY A 61 6.48 19.01 6.12
C GLY A 61 5.01 19.48 5.96
N GLY A 62 4.32 19.02 4.92
CA GLY A 62 2.92 19.39 4.67
C GLY A 62 2.38 18.84 3.35
N TRP A 63 1.05 18.76 3.21
CA TRP A 63 0.40 18.17 2.03
C TRP A 63 0.77 18.88 0.72
N LYS A 64 1.13 18.10 -0.30
CA LYS A 64 1.55 18.59 -1.63
C LYS A 64 0.62 18.23 -2.78
N GLY A 65 -0.55 17.66 -2.47
CA GLY A 65 -1.47 17.12 -3.48
C GLY A 65 -1.21 15.66 -3.79
N PHE A 66 -2.11 15.09 -4.59
CA PHE A 66 -2.04 13.69 -5.01
C PHE A 66 -1.03 13.49 -6.14
N SER A 67 -0.23 12.44 -6.05
CA SER A 67 0.71 11.98 -7.07
C SER A 67 0.66 10.46 -7.17
N CYS A 68 0.75 9.90 -8.37
CA CYS A 68 0.83 8.46 -8.59
C CYS A 68 1.59 8.16 -9.89
N SER A 69 2.75 7.51 -9.76
CA SER A 69 3.60 7.10 -10.88
C SER A 69 3.07 5.86 -11.63
N LEU A 70 2.15 5.10 -11.01
CA LEU A 70 1.65 3.84 -11.56
C LEU A 70 0.64 4.08 -12.70
N ALA A 71 1.16 4.27 -13.92
CA ALA A 71 0.32 4.48 -15.11
C ALA A 71 -0.37 3.19 -15.61
N THR A 72 0.19 2.02 -15.29
CA THR A 72 -0.29 0.71 -15.79
C THR A 72 -0.64 -0.25 -14.64
N PRO A 73 -1.69 0.04 -13.85
CA PRO A 73 -2.00 -0.71 -12.61
C PRO A 73 -2.47 -2.16 -12.82
N ARG A 74 -2.64 -2.60 -14.07
CA ARG A 74 -2.96 -3.99 -14.42
C ARG A 74 -1.75 -4.83 -14.83
N VAL A 75 -0.57 -4.20 -14.95
CA VAL A 75 0.68 -4.89 -15.25
C VAL A 75 1.37 -5.17 -13.93
N LYS A 76 1.46 -6.45 -13.55
CA LYS A 76 1.95 -6.87 -12.23
C LYS A 76 3.36 -6.34 -11.97
N GLN A 77 4.23 -6.42 -12.97
CA GLN A 77 5.61 -5.93 -12.83
C GLN A 77 5.67 -4.41 -12.58
N SER A 78 4.80 -3.63 -13.22
CA SER A 78 4.73 -2.18 -12.98
C SER A 78 4.27 -1.87 -11.56
N VAL A 79 3.31 -2.64 -11.03
CA VAL A 79 2.85 -2.48 -9.64
C VAL A 79 3.98 -2.83 -8.66
N LEU A 80 4.63 -3.98 -8.83
CA LEU A 80 5.72 -4.42 -7.96
C LEU A 80 6.87 -3.40 -7.94
N ALA A 81 7.27 -2.89 -9.11
CA ALA A 81 8.29 -1.86 -9.21
C ALA A 81 7.93 -0.57 -8.44
N ALA A 82 6.67 -0.13 -8.51
CA ALA A 82 6.21 1.05 -7.78
C ALA A 82 6.12 0.79 -6.25
N LEU A 83 5.69 -0.40 -5.84
CA LEU A 83 5.67 -0.79 -4.42
C LEU A 83 7.08 -0.87 -3.83
N GLU A 84 8.05 -1.40 -4.59
CA GLU A 84 9.47 -1.45 -4.20
C GLU A 84 10.07 -0.05 -4.12
N ALA A 85 9.82 0.81 -5.11
CA ALA A 85 10.32 2.19 -5.12
C ALA A 85 9.80 2.98 -3.92
N THR A 86 8.50 2.88 -3.61
CA THR A 86 7.91 3.56 -2.44
C THR A 86 8.41 2.99 -1.11
N HIS A 87 8.71 1.69 -1.04
CA HIS A 87 9.31 1.09 0.15
C HIS A 87 10.77 1.53 0.34
N HIS A 88 11.55 1.63 -0.73
CA HIS A 88 12.90 2.18 -0.67
C HIS A 88 12.90 3.61 -0.13
N ARG A 89 12.00 4.47 -0.62
CA ARG A 89 11.82 5.85 -0.14
C ARG A 89 11.46 5.95 1.34
N LEU A 90 10.63 5.04 1.86
CA LEU A 90 10.35 4.96 3.30
C LEU A 90 11.63 4.63 4.10
N GLY A 91 12.53 3.84 3.52
CA GLY A 91 13.89 3.58 4.03
C GLY A 91 14.69 4.87 4.25
N GLU A 92 14.67 5.78 3.29
CA GLU A 92 15.41 7.05 3.32
C GLU A 92 14.98 8.01 4.45
N LEU A 93 13.81 7.79 5.06
CA LEU A 93 13.31 8.56 6.20
C LEU A 93 13.90 8.12 7.57
N ASP A 94 14.84 7.17 7.60
CA ASP A 94 15.45 6.63 8.82
C ASP A 94 16.08 7.68 9.74
N SER A 95 16.78 8.66 9.16
CA SER A 95 17.55 9.67 9.89
C SER A 95 16.82 10.98 10.14
N VAL A 96 15.54 11.08 9.78
CA VAL A 96 14.78 12.34 9.87
C VAL A 96 13.97 12.40 11.16
N ASP A 97 14.27 13.36 12.03
CA ASP A 97 13.39 13.72 13.14
C ASP A 97 12.16 14.43 12.59
N LEU A 98 11.02 13.74 12.69
CA LEU A 98 9.73 14.24 12.23
C LEU A 98 9.09 15.09 13.32
N ASN A 99 8.54 16.24 12.95
CA ASN A 99 7.65 17.01 13.83
C ASN A 99 6.26 16.36 13.90
N ASP A 100 5.40 16.88 14.79
CA ASP A 100 4.06 16.32 15.02
C ASP A 100 3.22 16.25 13.73
N ALA A 101 3.25 17.29 12.89
CA ALA A 101 2.50 17.29 11.63
C ALA A 101 3.00 16.21 10.64
N GLN A 102 4.31 15.97 10.58
CA GLN A 102 4.88 14.89 9.77
C GLN A 102 4.59 13.51 10.35
N VAL A 103 4.53 13.38 11.68
CA VAL A 103 4.11 12.16 12.36
C VAL A 103 2.64 11.85 12.07
N ASP A 104 1.77 12.85 12.11
CA ASP A 104 0.35 12.71 11.77
C ASP A 104 0.17 12.24 10.31
N LEU A 105 0.94 12.79 9.38
CA LEU A 105 0.96 12.32 7.98
C LEU A 105 1.40 10.85 7.86
N ALA A 106 2.40 10.44 8.63
CA ALA A 106 2.87 9.05 8.63
C ALA A 106 1.83 8.08 9.24
N PHE A 107 1.09 8.50 10.28
CA PHE A 107 -0.04 7.74 10.79
C PHE A 107 -1.19 7.64 9.77
N ALA A 108 -1.55 8.76 9.12
CA ALA A 108 -2.58 8.76 8.09
C ALA A 108 -2.24 7.82 6.92
N LEU A 109 -0.96 7.74 6.52
CA LEU A 109 -0.48 6.77 5.54
C LEU A 109 -0.65 5.32 6.02
N LEU A 110 -0.28 5.02 7.27
CA LEU A 110 -0.45 3.69 7.85
C LEU A 110 -1.92 3.27 7.92
N GLU A 111 -2.81 4.18 8.34
CA GLU A 111 -4.25 3.94 8.40
C GLU A 111 -4.83 3.67 7.02
N HIS A 112 -4.43 4.46 6.01
CA HIS A 112 -4.82 4.26 4.62
C HIS A 112 -4.40 2.87 4.10
N GLU A 113 -3.16 2.44 4.36
CA GLU A 113 -2.68 1.11 3.99
C GLU A 113 -3.51 -0.01 4.64
N VAL A 114 -3.70 0.07 5.96
CA VAL A 114 -4.45 -0.96 6.69
C VAL A 114 -5.91 -1.00 6.26
N GLN A 115 -6.51 0.14 5.91
CA GLN A 115 -7.85 0.20 5.31
C GLN A 115 -7.91 -0.59 4.00
N HIS A 116 -6.95 -0.37 3.08
CA HIS A 116 -6.91 -1.12 1.83
C HIS A 116 -6.62 -2.59 2.04
N HIS A 117 -5.82 -2.98 3.03
CA HIS A 117 -5.64 -4.39 3.37
C HIS A 117 -6.98 -5.05 3.72
N GLY A 118 -7.80 -4.41 4.55
CA GLY A 118 -9.14 -4.90 4.87
C GLY A 118 -10.05 -5.06 3.64
N GLN A 119 -9.93 -4.15 2.66
CA GLN A 119 -10.66 -4.27 1.39
C GLN A 119 -10.13 -5.43 0.56
N LEU A 120 -8.81 -5.55 0.41
CA LEU A 120 -8.15 -6.61 -0.37
C LEU A 120 -8.46 -8.01 0.18
N ILE A 121 -8.58 -8.17 1.51
CA ILE A 121 -9.06 -9.42 2.12
C ILE A 121 -10.41 -9.85 1.51
N ARG A 122 -11.34 -8.90 1.35
CA ARG A 122 -12.66 -9.19 0.76
C ARG A 122 -12.56 -9.59 -0.71
N PHE A 123 -11.67 -8.96 -1.48
CA PHE A 123 -11.41 -9.34 -2.87
C PHE A 123 -10.88 -10.76 -2.97
N VAL A 124 -9.92 -11.13 -2.12
CA VAL A 124 -9.32 -12.47 -2.11
C VAL A 124 -10.39 -13.53 -1.84
N TYR A 125 -11.20 -13.35 -0.79
CA TYR A 125 -12.27 -14.30 -0.49
C TYR A 125 -13.35 -14.36 -1.59
N ALA A 126 -13.84 -13.22 -2.06
CA ALA A 126 -14.93 -13.19 -3.04
C ALA A 126 -14.55 -13.79 -4.40
N ASN A 127 -13.26 -13.74 -4.75
CA ASN A 127 -12.75 -14.28 -6.00
C ASN A 127 -12.10 -15.67 -5.83
N ALA A 128 -12.25 -16.31 -4.66
CA ALA A 128 -11.64 -17.61 -4.35
C ALA A 128 -10.13 -17.65 -4.60
N LEU A 129 -9.45 -16.53 -4.37
CA LEU A 129 -7.99 -16.44 -4.41
C LEU A 129 -7.41 -16.93 -3.08
N THR A 130 -6.09 -17.08 -3.01
CA THR A 130 -5.38 -17.48 -1.78
C THR A 130 -4.50 -16.35 -1.28
N PHE A 131 -4.17 -16.38 0.01
CA PHE A 131 -3.27 -15.42 0.65
C PHE A 131 -1.84 -15.92 0.73
N PRO A 132 -0.84 -15.02 0.66
CA PRO A 132 0.54 -15.36 1.03
C PRO A 132 0.64 -15.62 2.54
N LYS A 133 1.69 -16.35 2.94
CA LYS A 133 1.94 -16.72 4.36
C LYS A 133 1.94 -15.52 5.30
N SER A 134 2.53 -14.39 4.88
CA SER A 134 2.64 -13.18 5.70
C SER A 134 1.28 -12.57 6.05
N TRP A 135 0.28 -12.71 5.18
CA TRP A 135 -1.09 -12.26 5.45
C TRP A 135 -1.79 -13.15 6.45
N ASN A 136 -1.63 -14.47 6.33
CA ASN A 136 -2.18 -15.43 7.28
C ASN A 136 -1.61 -15.18 8.68
N GLU A 137 -0.30 -14.93 8.78
CA GLU A 137 0.37 -14.60 10.03
C GLU A 137 -0.10 -13.26 10.62
N ARG A 138 -0.37 -12.24 9.78
CA ARG A 138 -0.77 -10.91 10.24
C ARG A 138 -2.23 -10.79 10.63
N TYR A 139 -3.11 -11.40 9.83
CA TYR A 139 -4.56 -11.17 9.86
C TYR A 139 -5.36 -12.44 10.19
N THR A 140 -4.73 -13.61 10.28
CA THR A 140 -5.42 -14.90 10.50
C THR A 140 -6.45 -15.21 9.41
N VAL A 141 -6.13 -14.82 8.17
CA VAL A 141 -6.96 -15.04 6.97
C VAL A 141 -6.66 -16.35 6.27
#